data_AF-A0A9P3KSU7-F1
#
_entry.id   AF-A0A9P3KSU7-F1
#
_cell.length_a   1.000
_cell.length_b   1.000
_cell.length_c   1.000
_cell.angle_alpha   90.00
_cell.angle_beta   90.00
_cell.angle_gamma   90.00
#
_symmetry.space_group_name_H-M   'P 1'
#
loop_
_entity.id
_entity.type
_entity.pdbx_description
1 polymer ?
#
loop_
_entity_poly.entity_id
_entity_poly.type
_entity_poly.pdbx_seq_one_letter_code
_entity_poly.pdbx_strand_id
1 'polypeptide(L)'
;MTFALALAALLLLGAQPQLAAGFKAHEFKTCDKAHFCKRNRNREPGTSTLVLRSGEINPSGKFVGIIRNKAPGKGKVALFLEITAYSDSTVRMKVNEDASRNRFEVPDVLEPGLESKAVPLSVISGSAVEGDVAPVHLSFGEGRRAVLAKDPFAVHVYRGDDLLMSFNGKGLFEFEHRRNKTEPPAAAGEAAQAEGAKAEGAGAAAEGGENILEQAVEGEGEAKSDGGAEGEGEAEEAEAEEGEIIGHDAEDESWEETFKGHFDSKPRGPEAISFDVTFHGAQNVYGIPERATSLSLRPTKGPGVHSEPYRLYNLDVFEYLHESPFGLYGSIPMMLAHSAARTTGVFWLNAAEMWIDVLAKPENATTPEVTTYWIARAAFSTSSSSWAPHRPAWCGSTRR
;
A
#
# COMPACT_ATOMS: atom_id res chain seq x y z
N MET A 1 -15.37 1.13 -64.89
CA MET A 1 -14.92 0.07 -63.94
C MET A 1 -13.57 0.38 -63.30
N THR A 2 -12.57 0.83 -64.05
CA THR A 2 -11.21 1.12 -63.53
C THR A 2 -11.14 2.22 -62.48
N PHE A 3 -11.95 3.29 -62.62
CA PHE A 3 -11.98 4.39 -61.66
C PHE A 3 -12.61 4.01 -60.30
N ALA A 4 -13.63 3.15 -60.31
CA ALA A 4 -14.29 2.66 -59.10
C ALA A 4 -13.39 1.68 -58.31
N LEU A 5 -12.61 0.86 -59.02
CA LEU A 5 -11.60 -0.02 -58.44
C LEU A 5 -10.43 0.76 -57.81
N ALA A 6 -9.98 1.84 -58.46
CA ALA A 6 -8.94 2.72 -57.92
C ALA A 6 -9.42 3.47 -56.66
N LEU A 7 -10.67 3.93 -56.65
CA LEU A 7 -11.26 4.61 -55.49
C LEU A 7 -11.50 3.65 -54.31
N ALA A 8 -11.95 2.43 -54.59
CA ALA A 8 -12.08 1.37 -53.58
C ALA A 8 -10.72 0.96 -52.98
N ALA A 9 -9.67 0.87 -53.81
CA ALA A 9 -8.31 0.60 -53.33
C ALA A 9 -7.77 1.76 -52.47
N LEU A 10 -8.05 3.02 -52.83
CA LEU A 10 -7.68 4.20 -52.03
C LEU A 10 -8.44 4.26 -50.69
N LEU A 11 -9.71 3.85 -50.67
CA LEU A 11 -10.52 3.73 -49.46
C LEU A 11 -10.07 2.57 -48.56
N LEU A 12 -9.61 1.46 -49.13
CA LEU A 12 -9.00 0.33 -48.41
C LEU A 12 -7.61 0.67 -47.86
N LEU A 13 -6.83 1.52 -48.54
CA LEU A 13 -5.57 2.09 -48.03
C LEU A 13 -5.79 3.20 -46.98
N GLY A 14 -6.96 3.84 -47.00
CA GLY A 14 -7.43 4.80 -46.00
C GLY A 14 -8.07 4.16 -44.77
N ALA A 15 -8.22 2.82 -44.74
CA ALA A 15 -8.59 2.06 -43.56
C ALA A 15 -7.41 2.04 -42.58
N GLN A 16 -7.26 3.17 -41.89
CA GLN A 16 -6.58 3.40 -40.61
C GLN A 16 -5.38 2.47 -40.38
N PRO A 17 -4.13 2.89 -40.63
CA PRO A 17 -3.05 2.28 -39.89
C PRO A 17 -3.40 2.48 -38.41
N GLN A 18 -3.68 1.39 -37.70
CA GLN A 18 -3.64 1.44 -36.24
C GLN A 18 -2.24 1.97 -35.94
N LEU A 19 -2.16 3.22 -35.47
CA LEU A 19 -0.92 3.77 -34.95
C LEU A 19 -0.47 2.77 -33.88
N ALA A 20 0.51 1.94 -34.21
CA ALA A 20 1.11 1.03 -33.27
C ALA A 20 1.83 1.92 -32.26
N ALA A 21 1.14 2.25 -31.16
CA ALA A 21 1.76 2.91 -30.04
C ALA A 21 2.78 1.93 -29.45
N GLY A 22 4.07 2.29 -29.44
CA GLY A 22 5.07 1.44 -28.80
C GLY A 22 4.84 1.32 -27.30
N PHE A 23 4.27 2.36 -26.67
CA PHE A 23 3.79 2.25 -25.30
C PHE A 23 2.58 1.31 -25.20
N LYS A 24 2.77 0.19 -24.52
CA LYS A 24 1.71 -0.79 -24.28
C LYS A 24 1.10 -0.59 -22.88
N ALA A 25 0.20 0.38 -22.76
CA ALA A 25 -0.42 0.75 -21.48
C ALA A 25 -1.00 -0.44 -20.68
N HIS A 26 -1.58 -1.42 -21.37
CA HIS A 26 -2.19 -2.60 -20.75
C HIS A 26 -1.20 -3.54 -20.07
N GLU A 27 0.12 -3.38 -20.28
CA GLU A 27 1.16 -4.18 -19.60
C GLU A 27 1.47 -3.69 -18.20
N PHE A 28 0.96 -2.51 -17.84
CA PHE A 28 1.25 -1.88 -16.57
C PHE A 28 -0.01 -1.74 -15.73
N LYS A 29 0.13 -1.91 -14.41
CA LYS A 29 -0.97 -1.69 -13.47
C LYS A 29 -1.29 -0.20 -13.38
N THR A 30 -2.56 0.15 -13.47
CA THR A 30 -3.13 1.40 -12.94
C THR A 30 -3.34 1.24 -11.43
N CYS A 31 -3.63 2.33 -10.73
CA CYS A 31 -3.97 2.29 -9.31
C CYS A 31 -5.15 1.35 -9.03
N ASP A 32 -6.18 1.38 -9.87
CA ASP A 32 -7.36 0.51 -9.73
C ASP A 32 -7.03 -0.99 -9.88
N LYS A 33 -5.96 -1.31 -10.62
CA LYS A 33 -5.48 -2.69 -10.79
C LYS A 33 -4.49 -3.12 -9.70
N ALA A 34 -3.98 -2.20 -8.88
CA ALA A 34 -3.12 -2.50 -7.75
C ALA A 34 -3.97 -2.43 -6.47
N HIS A 35 -4.32 -3.58 -5.89
CA HIS A 35 -5.34 -3.65 -4.83
C HIS A 35 -5.06 -2.71 -3.65
N PHE A 36 -3.80 -2.57 -3.24
CA PHE A 36 -3.43 -1.65 -2.16
C PHE A 36 -3.62 -0.17 -2.53
N CYS A 37 -3.38 0.20 -3.79
CA CYS A 37 -3.60 1.54 -4.29
C CYS A 37 -5.10 1.83 -4.35
N LYS A 38 -5.89 0.96 -5.02
CA LYS A 38 -7.36 1.04 -5.09
C LYS A 38 -7.98 1.26 -3.70
N ARG A 39 -7.68 0.40 -2.73
CA ARG A 39 -8.23 0.50 -1.36
C ARG A 39 -7.90 1.83 -0.68
N ASN A 40 -6.65 2.29 -0.77
CA ASN A 40 -6.22 3.50 -0.10
C ASN A 40 -6.71 4.77 -0.83
N ARG A 41 -6.64 4.79 -2.17
CA ARG A 41 -7.06 5.92 -3.00
C ARG A 41 -8.56 6.19 -2.91
N ASN A 42 -9.37 5.16 -2.66
CA ASN A 42 -10.81 5.28 -2.41
C ASN A 42 -11.17 5.84 -1.02
N ARG A 43 -10.19 6.04 -0.13
CA ARG A 43 -10.42 6.73 1.14
C ARG A 43 -10.59 8.22 0.89
N GLU A 44 -11.63 8.79 1.47
CA GLU A 44 -11.90 10.22 1.41
C GLU A 44 -11.32 10.93 2.64
N PRO A 45 -10.89 12.21 2.49
CA PRO A 45 -10.51 13.04 3.62
C PRO A 45 -11.58 13.05 4.71
N GLY A 46 -11.16 13.00 5.97
CA GLY A 46 -12.10 12.95 7.09
C GLY A 46 -11.40 12.88 8.44
N THR A 47 -12.16 12.56 9.48
CA THR A 47 -11.60 12.40 10.83
C THR A 47 -10.89 11.05 10.92
N SER A 48 -9.56 11.09 11.08
CA SER A 48 -8.78 9.87 11.30
C SER A 48 -9.21 9.16 12.58
N THR A 49 -9.17 7.82 12.56
CA THR A 49 -9.43 7.00 13.74
C THR A 49 -8.16 6.69 14.53
N LEU A 50 -7.00 7.14 14.06
CA LEU A 50 -5.72 6.97 14.77
C LEU A 50 -5.58 8.03 15.85
N VAL A 51 -5.17 7.62 17.05
CA VAL A 51 -4.98 8.51 18.19
C VAL A 51 -3.66 8.25 18.89
N LEU A 52 -2.98 9.31 19.32
CA LEU A 52 -1.80 9.23 20.18
C LEU A 52 -2.25 9.01 21.63
N ARG A 53 -2.06 7.79 22.13
CA ARG A 53 -2.50 7.38 23.48
C ARG A 53 -1.54 7.82 24.56
N SER A 54 -0.25 7.61 24.33
CA SER A 54 0.79 7.95 25.28
C SER A 54 2.07 8.37 24.55
N GLY A 55 2.95 9.08 25.25
CA GLY A 55 4.28 9.38 24.77
C GLY A 55 5.10 10.22 25.72
N GLU A 56 6.41 10.15 25.55
CA GLU A 56 7.41 10.79 26.41
C GLU A 56 8.70 11.05 25.63
N ILE A 57 9.59 11.85 26.21
CA ILE A 57 10.94 12.01 25.70
C ILE A 57 11.83 10.99 26.40
N ASN A 58 12.43 10.09 25.62
CA ASN A 58 13.33 9.07 26.15
C ASN A 58 14.70 9.69 26.53
N PRO A 59 15.57 8.94 27.24
CA PRO A 59 16.90 9.44 27.64
C PRO A 59 17.81 9.87 26.49
N SER A 60 17.57 9.40 25.26
CA SER A 60 18.30 9.83 24.06
C SER A 60 17.79 11.14 23.45
N GLY A 61 16.77 11.76 24.05
CA GLY A 61 16.19 13.02 23.57
C GLY A 61 15.20 12.85 22.42
N LYS A 62 14.75 11.62 22.12
CA LYS A 62 13.73 11.32 21.11
C LYS A 62 12.35 11.28 21.74
N PHE A 63 11.33 11.74 21.04
CA PHE A 63 9.95 11.52 21.49
C PHE A 63 9.50 10.14 21.03
N VAL A 64 9.05 9.31 21.97
CA VAL A 64 8.49 7.98 21.72
C VAL A 64 7.04 7.96 22.16
N GLY A 65 6.17 7.32 21.39
CA GLY A 65 4.73 7.29 21.69
C GLY A 65 4.02 6.08 21.13
N ILE A 66 2.78 5.89 21.59
CA ILE A 66 1.92 4.79 21.18
C ILE A 66 0.69 5.36 20.47
N ILE A 67 0.52 4.99 19.21
CA ILE A 67 -0.67 5.29 18.41
C ILE A 67 -1.57 4.04 18.40
N ARG A 68 -2.88 4.24 18.54
CA ARG A 68 -3.89 3.18 18.40
C ARG A 68 -5.03 3.61 17.50
N ASN A 69 -5.67 2.64 16.85
CA ASN A 69 -6.91 2.89 16.12
C ASN A 69 -8.10 2.82 17.08
N LYS A 70 -8.85 3.90 17.26
CA LYS A 70 -10.04 3.91 18.14
C LYS A 70 -11.30 3.31 17.49
N ALA A 71 -11.26 2.94 16.22
CA ALA A 71 -12.40 2.32 15.55
C ALA A 71 -12.74 0.96 16.20
N PRO A 72 -14.04 0.61 16.32
CA PRO A 72 -14.47 -0.67 16.87
C PRO A 72 -13.74 -1.85 16.20
N GLY A 73 -13.22 -2.78 17.00
CA GLY A 73 -12.50 -3.96 16.52
C GLY A 73 -11.07 -3.73 16.00
N LYS A 74 -10.64 -2.49 15.72
CA LYS A 74 -9.32 -2.18 15.14
C LYS A 74 -8.26 -1.75 16.16
N GLY A 75 -8.63 -1.46 17.41
CA GLY A 75 -7.72 -0.93 18.43
C GLY A 75 -6.76 -1.92 19.10
N LYS A 76 -6.75 -3.18 18.66
CA LYS A 76 -5.91 -4.24 19.26
C LYS A 76 -4.42 -4.07 18.94
N VAL A 77 -4.09 -3.48 17.80
CA VAL A 77 -2.70 -3.30 17.36
C VAL A 77 -2.21 -1.90 17.74
N ALA A 78 -1.11 -1.87 18.50
CA ALA A 78 -0.39 -0.65 18.81
C ALA A 78 0.65 -0.35 17.71
N LEU A 79 0.76 0.92 17.36
CA LEU A 79 1.83 1.44 16.51
C LEU A 79 2.76 2.27 17.38
N PHE A 80 4.06 2.10 17.20
CA PHE A 80 5.10 2.82 17.90
C PHE A 80 5.56 4.00 17.06
N LEU A 81 5.45 5.20 17.62
CA LEU A 81 5.89 6.46 17.05
C LEU A 81 7.26 6.82 17.64
N GLU A 82 8.21 7.17 16.79
CA GLU A 82 9.45 7.83 17.16
C GLU A 82 9.58 9.14 16.36
N ILE A 83 9.86 10.24 17.05
CA ILE A 83 10.23 11.52 16.45
C ILE A 83 11.64 11.87 16.90
N THR A 84 12.51 12.14 15.91
CA THR A 84 13.88 12.61 16.11
C THR A 84 14.05 13.93 15.34
N ALA A 85 14.73 14.90 15.94
CA ALA A 85 15.12 16.13 15.25
C ALA A 85 16.64 16.14 15.01
N TYR A 86 17.07 16.83 13.96
CA TYR A 86 18.47 16.99 13.59
C TYR A 86 18.84 18.47 13.50
N SER A 87 20.13 18.76 13.62
CA SER A 87 20.66 20.15 13.66
C SER A 87 20.37 20.95 12.37
N ASP A 88 20.21 20.27 11.24
CA ASP A 88 19.94 20.86 9.92
C ASP A 88 18.47 21.26 9.67
N SER A 89 17.65 21.31 10.72
CA SER A 89 16.19 21.55 10.66
C SER A 89 15.35 20.38 10.16
N THR A 90 15.92 19.19 10.02
CA THR A 90 15.16 17.98 9.70
C THR A 90 14.44 17.45 10.94
N VAL A 91 13.16 17.10 10.80
CA VAL A 91 12.41 16.26 11.74
C VAL A 91 12.09 14.95 11.04
N ARG A 92 12.48 13.84 11.64
CA ARG A 92 12.20 12.48 11.18
C ARG A 92 11.14 11.86 12.07
N MET A 93 10.06 11.43 11.43
CA MET A 93 9.01 10.65 12.07
C MET A 93 9.10 9.21 11.56
N LYS A 94 9.10 8.25 12.48
CA LYS A 94 9.06 6.82 12.19
C LYS A 94 7.85 6.23 12.92
N VAL A 95 7.03 5.50 12.18
CA VAL A 95 5.91 4.73 12.75
C VAL A 95 6.07 3.28 12.34
N ASN A 96 6.02 2.36 13.31
CA ASN A 96 6.11 0.93 13.03
C ASN A 96 5.15 0.13 13.92
N GLU A 97 4.86 -1.10 13.53
CA GLU A 97 4.29 -2.09 14.43
C GLU A 97 5.34 -2.63 15.40
N ASP A 98 4.91 -3.49 16.32
CA ASP A 98 5.81 -4.25 17.19
C ASP A 98 6.92 -4.94 16.39
N ALA A 99 8.14 -4.96 16.94
CA ALA A 99 9.32 -5.50 16.27
C ALA A 99 9.15 -6.97 15.86
N SER A 100 8.37 -7.78 16.60
CA SER A 100 8.05 -9.17 16.23
C SER A 100 7.37 -9.28 14.85
N ARG A 101 6.72 -8.21 14.40
CA ARG A 101 6.04 -8.15 13.10
C ARG A 101 6.99 -7.83 11.95
N ASN A 102 8.28 -7.56 12.18
CA ASN A 102 9.35 -7.55 11.18
C ASN A 102 9.04 -6.79 9.87
N ARG A 103 8.67 -5.51 9.95
CA ARG A 103 8.56 -4.66 8.75
C ARG A 103 9.93 -4.31 8.20
N PHE A 104 10.03 -4.23 6.87
CA PHE A 104 11.26 -3.85 6.22
C PHE A 104 11.60 -2.39 6.51
N GLU A 105 12.85 -2.15 6.87
CA GLU A 105 13.43 -0.82 6.97
C GLU A 105 14.56 -0.73 5.96
N VAL A 106 14.57 0.34 5.16
CA VAL A 106 15.53 0.50 4.05
C VAL A 106 16.94 0.68 4.61
N PRO A 107 17.88 -0.25 4.36
CA PRO A 107 19.27 -0.09 4.74
C PRO A 107 20.02 0.79 3.72
N ASP A 108 21.26 1.17 4.04
CA ASP A 108 22.27 1.72 3.13
C ASP A 108 21.97 3.04 2.39
N VAL A 109 20.79 3.64 2.59
CA VAL A 109 20.42 4.94 1.99
C VAL A 109 20.79 6.12 2.89
N LEU A 110 20.71 5.94 4.21
CA LEU A 110 21.02 7.01 5.17
C LEU A 110 22.53 7.14 5.37
N GLU A 111 23.00 8.39 5.48
CA GLU A 111 24.40 8.68 5.75
C GLU A 111 24.85 8.01 7.07
N PRO A 112 25.98 7.28 7.07
CA PRO A 112 26.58 6.79 8.29
C PRO A 112 26.80 7.93 9.29
N GLY A 113 26.35 7.75 10.53
CA GLY A 113 26.47 8.77 11.56
C GLY A 113 25.38 9.85 11.56
N LEU A 114 24.31 9.74 10.75
CA LEU A 114 23.15 10.63 10.84
C LEU A 114 22.65 10.79 12.28
N GLU A 115 22.58 9.68 13.04
CA GLU A 115 22.11 9.69 14.42
C GLU A 115 23.01 10.51 15.37
N SER A 116 24.28 10.76 15.04
CA SER A 116 25.15 11.64 15.85
C SER A 116 24.85 13.12 15.65
N LYS A 117 24.12 13.47 14.58
CA LYS A 117 23.64 14.84 14.29
C LYS A 117 22.28 15.13 14.93
N ALA A 118 21.71 14.16 15.67
CA ALA A 118 20.43 14.34 16.35
C ALA A 118 20.52 15.40 17.46
N VAL A 119 19.45 16.17 17.63
CA VAL A 119 19.31 17.17 18.69
C VAL A 119 18.17 16.77 19.63
N PRO A 120 18.31 16.97 20.95
CA PRO A 120 17.28 16.57 21.90
C PRO A 120 16.02 17.40 21.71
N LEU A 121 14.89 16.72 21.70
CA LEU A 121 13.58 17.36 21.78
C LEU A 121 13.33 17.83 23.22
N SER A 122 12.50 18.85 23.38
CA SER A 122 11.98 19.27 24.68
C SER A 122 10.47 19.50 24.60
N VAL A 123 9.72 19.02 25.60
CA VAL A 123 8.29 19.32 25.71
C VAL A 123 8.15 20.73 26.26
N ILE A 124 7.54 21.62 25.50
CA ILE A 124 7.32 23.02 25.92
C ILE A 124 5.89 23.27 26.39
N SER A 125 4.94 22.42 25.99
CA SER A 125 3.54 22.47 26.42
C SER A 125 2.84 21.14 26.14
N GLY A 126 1.84 20.81 26.96
CA GLY A 126 1.05 19.58 26.85
C GLY A 126 1.75 18.34 27.38
N SER A 127 1.03 17.23 27.40
CA SER A 127 1.56 15.91 27.76
C SER A 127 0.87 14.81 26.97
N ALA A 128 1.61 13.80 26.53
CA ALA A 128 1.02 12.62 25.91
C ALA A 128 0.65 11.60 27.00
N VAL A 129 -0.30 11.97 27.85
CA VAL A 129 -0.94 11.07 28.82
C VAL A 129 -2.29 10.62 28.29
N GLU A 130 -2.67 9.39 28.60
CA GLU A 130 -3.97 8.85 28.18
C GLU A 130 -5.14 9.66 28.75
N GLY A 131 -6.16 9.92 27.93
CA GLY A 131 -7.35 10.70 28.31
C GLY A 131 -7.21 12.22 28.15
N ASP A 132 -5.99 12.76 28.08
CA ASP A 132 -5.77 14.16 27.71
C ASP A 132 -5.89 14.33 26.19
N VAL A 133 -6.55 15.39 25.74
CA VAL A 133 -6.75 15.72 24.32
C VAL A 133 -5.89 16.89 23.86
N ALA A 134 -5.23 17.60 24.78
CA ALA A 134 -4.38 18.73 24.47
C ALA A 134 -3.17 18.29 23.61
N PRO A 135 -2.79 19.07 22.58
CA PRO A 135 -1.66 18.73 21.75
C PRO A 135 -0.34 18.78 22.54
N VAL A 136 0.63 17.96 22.14
CA VAL A 136 1.99 18.01 22.69
C VAL A 136 2.86 18.88 21.81
N HIS A 137 3.45 19.91 22.39
CA HIS A 137 4.35 20.81 21.69
C HIS A 137 5.79 20.42 22.00
N LEU A 138 6.50 19.94 20.97
CA LEU A 138 7.93 19.64 21.02
C LEU A 138 8.73 20.78 20.40
N SER A 139 9.74 21.27 21.10
CA SER A 139 10.74 22.20 20.57
C SER A 139 12.02 21.45 20.21
N PHE A 140 12.63 21.86 19.10
CA PHE A 140 13.95 21.39 18.67
C PHE A 140 14.89 22.55 18.28
N GLY A 141 14.70 23.70 18.93
CA GLY A 141 15.60 24.86 18.85
C GLY A 141 15.23 25.89 17.78
N GLU A 142 15.71 27.12 17.97
CA GLU A 142 15.57 28.25 17.03
C GLU A 142 14.12 28.53 16.60
N GLY A 143 13.17 28.43 17.54
CA GLY A 143 11.75 28.65 17.28
C GLY A 143 11.07 27.54 16.45
N ARG A 144 11.76 26.45 16.14
CA ARG A 144 11.21 25.30 15.41
C ARG A 144 10.47 24.37 16.36
N ARG A 145 9.25 23.95 15.96
CA ARG A 145 8.38 23.13 16.79
C ARG A 145 7.70 22.03 15.98
N ALA A 146 7.51 20.87 16.61
CA ALA A 146 6.62 19.82 16.13
C ALA A 146 5.46 19.71 17.12
N VAL A 147 4.23 19.90 16.65
CA VAL A 147 3.02 19.86 17.47
C VAL A 147 2.25 18.60 17.12
N LEU A 148 2.11 17.70 18.09
CA LEU A 148 1.36 16.45 17.94
C LEU A 148 -0.08 16.66 18.40
N ALA A 149 -1.01 16.67 17.45
CA ALA A 149 -2.42 16.49 17.77
C ALA A 149 -2.66 15.03 18.19
N LYS A 150 -3.50 14.82 19.21
CA LYS A 150 -3.67 13.50 19.82
C LYS A 150 -4.87 12.74 19.28
N ASP A 151 -6.02 13.40 19.19
CA ASP A 151 -7.26 12.80 18.69
C ASP A 151 -8.02 13.82 17.81
N PRO A 152 -7.99 13.67 16.48
CA PRO A 152 -7.22 12.68 15.71
C PRO A 152 -5.71 12.92 15.76
N PHE A 153 -4.92 11.87 15.57
CA PHE A 153 -3.46 11.96 15.51
C PHE A 153 -3.02 12.75 14.27
N ALA A 154 -2.24 13.80 14.45
CA ALA A 154 -1.58 14.54 13.37
C ALA A 154 -0.29 15.17 13.86
N VAL A 155 0.63 15.52 12.95
CA VAL A 155 1.88 16.19 13.30
C VAL A 155 2.02 17.46 12.48
N HIS A 156 2.21 18.59 13.15
CA HIS A 156 2.33 19.90 12.53
C HIS A 156 3.70 20.50 12.82
N VAL A 157 4.44 20.88 11.78
CA VAL A 157 5.78 21.46 11.89
C VAL A 157 5.70 22.98 11.73
N TYR A 158 6.25 23.71 12.68
CA TYR A 158 6.25 25.17 12.74
C TYR A 158 7.67 25.74 12.82
N ARG A 159 7.80 27.00 12.39
CA ARG A 159 8.94 27.88 12.74
C ARG A 159 8.38 29.24 13.18
N GLY A 160 8.60 29.62 14.44
CA GLY A 160 7.85 30.73 15.04
C GLY A 160 6.36 30.43 15.02
N ASP A 161 5.56 31.35 14.47
CA ASP A 161 4.11 31.19 14.30
C ASP A 161 3.71 30.61 12.94
N ASP A 162 4.67 30.43 12.03
CA ASP A 162 4.40 29.89 10.70
C ASP A 162 4.24 28.37 10.74
N LEU A 163 3.04 27.90 10.40
CA LEU A 163 2.80 26.50 10.06
C LEU A 163 3.45 26.21 8.70
N LEU A 164 4.37 25.23 8.67
CA LEU A 164 5.15 24.89 7.48
C LEU A 164 4.60 23.63 6.78
N MET A 165 4.40 22.56 7.55
CA MET A 165 3.93 21.27 7.04
C MET A 165 2.99 20.60 8.03
N SER A 166 1.99 19.90 7.52
CA SER A 166 1.11 19.03 8.31
C SER A 166 1.15 17.61 7.77
N PHE A 167 1.45 16.64 8.63
CA PHE A 167 1.22 15.22 8.38
C PHE A 167 -0.14 14.81 8.93
N ASN A 168 -0.90 14.04 8.16
CA ASN A 168 -2.25 13.56 8.49
C ASN A 168 -3.27 14.68 8.78
N GLY A 169 -3.13 15.83 8.13
CA GLY A 169 -4.05 16.96 8.29
C GLY A 169 -5.41 16.74 7.62
N LYS A 170 -5.48 15.82 6.65
CA LYS A 170 -6.73 15.40 5.98
C LYS A 170 -7.24 14.04 6.49
N GLY A 171 -6.58 13.45 7.49
CA GLY A 171 -6.97 12.19 8.12
C GLY A 171 -6.73 10.94 7.27
N LEU A 172 -5.86 11.02 6.25
CA LEU A 172 -5.60 9.93 5.32
C LEU A 172 -4.49 8.98 5.79
N PHE A 173 -3.94 9.15 6.99
CA PHE A 173 -2.99 8.19 7.57
C PHE A 173 -3.69 6.84 7.81
N GLU A 174 -3.20 5.80 7.16
CA GLU A 174 -3.55 4.40 7.37
C GLU A 174 -2.29 3.58 7.54
N PHE A 175 -2.38 2.60 8.42
CA PHE A 175 -1.34 1.62 8.61
C PHE A 175 -2.01 0.24 8.67
N GLU A 176 -1.99 -0.49 7.56
CA GLU A 176 -2.57 -1.82 7.48
C GLU A 176 -1.69 -2.78 8.29
N HIS A 177 -2.16 -3.16 9.47
CA HIS A 177 -1.43 -4.06 10.37
C HIS A 177 -1.34 -5.47 9.79
N ARG A 178 -0.22 -6.16 10.05
CA ARG A 178 -0.08 -7.56 9.59
C ARG A 178 -1.12 -8.45 10.28
N ARG A 179 -1.77 -9.32 9.51
CA ARG A 179 -2.74 -10.29 10.05
C ARG A 179 -2.46 -11.67 9.46
N ASN A 180 -2.90 -12.70 10.16
CA ASN A 180 -2.92 -14.06 9.61
C ASN A 180 -4.14 -14.19 8.71
N LYS A 181 -4.04 -15.05 7.68
CA LYS A 181 -5.20 -15.42 6.88
C LYS A 181 -6.09 -16.29 7.76
N THR A 182 -7.31 -15.83 8.00
CA THR A 182 -8.33 -16.65 8.65
C THR A 182 -9.07 -17.37 7.53
N GLU A 183 -9.13 -18.70 7.59
CA GLU A 183 -10.01 -19.43 6.67
C GLU A 183 -11.47 -19.13 7.04
N PRO A 184 -12.35 -18.94 6.04
CA PRO A 184 -13.78 -18.90 6.31
C PRO A 184 -14.17 -20.17 7.09
N PRO A 185 -15.09 -20.10 8.07
CA PRO A 185 -15.62 -21.30 8.69
C PRO A 185 -16.14 -22.22 7.59
N ALA A 186 -15.64 -23.46 7.55
CA ALA A 186 -16.00 -24.44 6.54
C ALA A 186 -17.53 -24.52 6.45
N ALA A 187 -18.09 -24.16 5.29
CA ALA A 187 -19.48 -24.45 5.00
C ALA A 187 -19.66 -25.96 5.20
N ALA A 188 -20.52 -26.33 6.15
CA ALA A 188 -20.90 -27.71 6.36
C ALA A 188 -21.39 -28.26 5.01
N GLY A 189 -20.67 -29.26 4.48
CA GLY A 189 -20.92 -29.78 3.15
C GLY A 189 -22.28 -30.45 3.07
N GLU A 190 -23.18 -29.94 2.24
CA GLU A 190 -24.28 -30.73 1.70
C GLU A 190 -23.77 -31.54 0.51
N ALA A 191 -23.61 -32.84 0.76
CA ALA A 191 -23.35 -33.82 -0.27
C ALA A 191 -24.58 -33.97 -1.17
N ALA A 192 -24.57 -33.35 -2.36
CA ALA A 192 -25.53 -33.66 -3.40
C ALA A 192 -25.14 -34.98 -4.10
N GLN A 193 -25.88 -36.03 -3.77
CA GLN A 193 -25.93 -37.29 -4.53
C GLN A 193 -26.42 -37.02 -5.96
N ALA A 194 -25.72 -37.55 -6.95
CA ALA A 194 -26.24 -37.69 -8.32
C ALA A 194 -26.21 -39.17 -8.71
N GLU A 195 -27.37 -39.83 -8.65
CA GLU A 195 -27.64 -41.11 -9.29
C GLU A 195 -27.92 -40.92 -10.79
N GLY A 196 -27.16 -41.61 -11.63
CA GLY A 196 -27.68 -42.51 -12.66
C GLY A 196 -28.28 -41.94 -13.96
N ALA A 197 -27.49 -41.96 -15.04
CA ALA A 197 -27.97 -42.35 -16.37
C ALA A 197 -26.87 -43.10 -17.15
N LYS A 198 -27.12 -44.37 -17.48
CA LYS A 198 -26.29 -45.24 -18.35
C LYS A 198 -26.79 -45.19 -19.79
N ALA A 199 -25.89 -45.17 -20.79
CA ALA A 199 -25.60 -46.32 -21.68
C ALA A 199 -24.72 -45.95 -22.90
N GLU A 200 -23.66 -46.77 -23.10
CA GLU A 200 -23.03 -47.31 -24.34
C GLU A 200 -22.55 -46.37 -25.48
N GLY A 201 -21.41 -46.55 -26.17
CA GLY A 201 -20.34 -47.56 -26.16
C GLY A 201 -19.39 -47.37 -27.38
N ALA A 202 -18.23 -48.06 -27.34
CA ALA A 202 -17.17 -48.25 -28.38
C ALA A 202 -16.19 -47.07 -28.66
N GLY A 203 -14.86 -47.23 -28.75
CA GLY A 203 -13.94 -48.37 -28.66
C GLY A 203 -12.54 -47.97 -29.18
N ALA A 204 -11.53 -48.79 -28.84
CA ALA A 204 -10.11 -48.78 -29.23
C ALA A 204 -9.16 -47.81 -28.46
N ALA A 205 -7.95 -48.14 -28.00
CA ALA A 205 -7.18 -49.35 -27.67
C ALA A 205 -5.69 -48.94 -27.61
N ALA A 206 -4.97 -49.36 -26.55
CA ALA A 206 -3.52 -49.65 -26.44
C ALA A 206 -2.48 -48.53 -26.77
N GLU A 207 -1.27 -48.47 -26.20
CA GLU A 207 -0.42 -49.49 -25.56
C GLU A 207 0.79 -48.85 -24.83
N GLY A 208 1.31 -49.55 -23.80
CA GLY A 208 2.71 -49.51 -23.29
C GLY A 208 3.07 -48.39 -22.28
N GLY A 209 3.64 -48.63 -21.09
CA GLY A 209 4.29 -49.79 -20.50
C GLY A 209 5.64 -49.39 -19.88
N GLU A 210 5.69 -49.32 -18.54
CA GLU A 210 6.81 -49.71 -17.65
C GLU A 210 8.16 -48.91 -17.71
N ASN A 211 8.96 -48.67 -16.66
CA ASN A 211 8.97 -49.11 -15.26
C ASN A 211 10.05 -48.35 -14.41
N ILE A 212 9.78 -48.25 -13.10
CA ILE A 212 10.65 -48.46 -11.89
C ILE A 212 11.84 -47.52 -11.59
N LEU A 213 11.81 -46.88 -10.42
CA LEU A 213 12.68 -47.19 -9.24
C LEU A 213 12.38 -46.23 -8.08
N GLU A 214 11.68 -46.71 -7.05
CA GLU A 214 11.85 -46.20 -5.68
C GLU A 214 11.75 -47.38 -4.70
N GLN A 215 12.79 -47.54 -3.87
CA GLN A 215 12.94 -48.59 -2.88
C GLN A 215 12.70 -48.05 -1.47
N ALA A 216 12.11 -48.94 -0.68
CA ALA A 216 11.59 -48.80 0.68
C ALA A 216 12.60 -48.44 1.78
N VAL A 217 12.05 -47.89 2.87
CA VAL A 217 12.45 -48.24 4.25
C VAL A 217 11.17 -48.32 5.10
N GLU A 218 10.96 -49.47 5.74
CA GLU A 218 9.88 -49.79 6.69
C GLU A 218 10.23 -49.33 8.12
N GLY A 219 9.20 -49.20 8.96
CA GLY A 219 9.33 -49.11 10.42
C GLY A 219 7.99 -48.89 11.14
N GLU A 220 7.32 -50.00 11.46
CA GLU A 220 6.53 -50.37 12.67
C GLU A 220 5.98 -49.22 13.56
N GLY A 221 4.76 -49.23 14.13
CA GLY A 221 3.76 -50.24 14.43
C GLY A 221 2.81 -49.68 15.53
N GLU A 222 1.82 -50.48 15.91
CA GLU A 222 0.84 -50.32 17.02
C GLU A 222 -0.55 -49.72 16.69
N ALA A 223 -1.50 -50.64 16.58
CA ALA A 223 -2.93 -50.42 16.74
C ALA A 223 -3.34 -50.62 18.21
N LYS A 224 -4.32 -49.83 18.68
CA LYS A 224 -5.19 -50.19 19.81
C LYS A 224 -6.63 -49.76 19.55
N SER A 225 -7.52 -50.64 20.00
CA SER A 225 -8.94 -50.81 19.73
C SER A 225 -9.86 -50.14 20.75
N ASP A 226 -11.17 -50.32 20.49
CA ASP A 226 -12.38 -50.04 21.29
C ASP A 226 -12.86 -48.59 21.34
N GLY A 227 -14.15 -48.27 21.19
CA GLY A 227 -15.34 -49.11 21.09
C GLY A 227 -16.55 -48.36 21.67
N GLY A 228 -17.63 -48.23 20.87
CA GLY A 228 -19.05 -48.13 21.28
C GLY A 228 -19.55 -46.92 22.09
N ALA A 229 -20.56 -46.22 21.54
CA ALA A 229 -21.90 -46.08 22.16
C ALA A 229 -22.82 -45.20 21.28
N GLU A 230 -23.96 -45.75 20.90
CA GLU A 230 -25.12 -45.04 20.35
C GLU A 230 -25.92 -44.35 21.47
N GLY A 231 -26.56 -43.23 21.13
CA GLY A 231 -27.51 -42.53 22.01
C GLY A 231 -28.38 -41.58 21.19
N GLU A 232 -29.63 -41.99 20.99
CA GLU A 232 -30.72 -41.24 20.36
C GLU A 232 -31.16 -40.05 21.24
N GLY A 233 -31.54 -38.94 20.62
CA GLY A 233 -32.12 -37.77 21.30
C GLY A 233 -32.79 -36.84 20.30
N GLU A 234 -34.04 -36.51 20.60
CA GLU A 234 -35.11 -36.04 19.71
C GLU A 234 -34.95 -34.61 19.16
N ALA A 235 -35.68 -34.38 18.07
CA ALA A 235 -35.82 -33.11 17.37
C ALA A 235 -36.64 -32.08 18.15
N GLU A 236 -36.22 -30.80 18.08
CA GLU A 236 -37.10 -29.66 18.26
C GLU A 236 -36.85 -28.68 17.09
N GLU A 237 -37.90 -28.51 16.26
CA GLU A 237 -37.96 -27.53 15.19
C GLU A 237 -38.06 -26.12 15.81
N ALA A 238 -37.14 -25.23 15.44
CA ALA A 238 -37.29 -23.79 15.67
C ALA A 238 -37.14 -23.06 14.33
N GLU A 239 -38.16 -22.26 14.03
CA GLU A 239 -38.45 -21.62 12.75
C GLU A 239 -37.30 -20.73 12.24
N ALA A 240 -37.04 -20.83 10.94
CA ALA A 240 -36.08 -20.00 10.23
C ALA A 240 -36.61 -18.56 10.09
N GLU A 241 -35.98 -17.61 10.77
CA GLU A 241 -36.02 -16.21 10.34
C GLU A 241 -34.99 -16.02 9.21
N GLU A 242 -35.46 -15.47 8.08
CA GLU A 242 -34.64 -15.11 6.91
C GLU A 242 -33.54 -14.12 7.29
N GLY A 243 -32.34 -14.65 7.54
CA GLY A 243 -31.11 -13.89 7.67
C GLY A 243 -30.60 -13.47 6.29
N GLU A 244 -30.69 -12.17 6.04
CA GLU A 244 -29.99 -11.38 5.02
C GLU A 244 -28.65 -12.00 4.56
N ILE A 245 -28.52 -12.29 3.26
CA ILE A 245 -27.28 -12.74 2.63
C ILE A 245 -26.24 -11.63 2.80
N ILE A 246 -25.38 -11.73 3.82
CA ILE A 246 -24.22 -10.86 3.97
C ILE A 246 -23.25 -11.21 2.84
N GLY A 247 -23.00 -10.23 1.98
CA GLY A 247 -22.22 -10.33 0.76
C GLY A 247 -20.83 -10.96 0.95
N HIS A 248 -20.46 -11.76 -0.03
CA HIS A 248 -19.16 -12.39 -0.22
C HIS A 248 -18.10 -11.38 -0.73
N ASP A 249 -18.06 -10.15 -0.20
CA ASP A 249 -17.30 -9.05 -0.80
C ASP A 249 -16.51 -8.23 0.23
N ALA A 250 -15.17 -8.35 0.18
CA ALA A 250 -14.13 -7.34 0.50
C ALA A 250 -12.83 -7.97 1.07
N GLU A 251 -12.91 -9.12 1.75
CA GLU A 251 -11.75 -9.71 2.42
C GLU A 251 -10.83 -10.48 1.45
N ASP A 252 -11.39 -11.09 0.40
CA ASP A 252 -10.63 -11.88 -0.59
C ASP A 252 -9.88 -11.01 -1.61
N GLU A 253 -10.35 -9.79 -1.91
CA GLU A 253 -9.56 -8.79 -2.68
C GLU A 253 -8.28 -8.34 -1.93
N SER A 254 -8.09 -8.77 -0.69
CA SER A 254 -7.03 -8.29 0.20
C SER A 254 -5.80 -9.21 0.24
N TRP A 255 -5.91 -10.46 -0.24
CA TRP A 255 -4.84 -11.46 -0.19
C TRP A 255 -4.24 -11.69 -1.59
N GLU A 256 -4.63 -12.74 -2.29
CA GLU A 256 -4.04 -13.08 -3.57
C GLU A 256 -4.36 -12.05 -4.67
N GLU A 257 -3.41 -11.81 -5.58
CA GLU A 257 -3.61 -10.89 -6.71
C GLU A 257 -3.05 -11.50 -8.00
N THR A 258 -3.80 -11.45 -9.10
CA THR A 258 -3.32 -11.90 -10.42
C THR A 258 -3.25 -10.75 -11.40
N PHE A 259 -2.13 -10.61 -12.10
CA PHE A 259 -1.98 -9.62 -13.16
C PHE A 259 -1.28 -10.21 -14.38
N LYS A 260 -1.94 -10.18 -15.54
CA LYS A 260 -1.45 -10.71 -16.83
C LYS A 260 -0.88 -12.14 -16.74
N GLY A 261 -1.54 -13.00 -15.97
CA GLY A 261 -1.12 -14.40 -15.77
C GLY A 261 -0.05 -14.61 -14.69
N HIS A 262 0.41 -13.55 -14.03
CA HIS A 262 1.29 -13.65 -12.86
C HIS A 262 0.46 -13.61 -11.57
N PHE A 263 0.61 -14.64 -10.75
CA PHE A 263 -0.05 -14.78 -9.46
C PHE A 263 0.88 -14.33 -8.32
N ASP A 264 0.44 -13.36 -7.53
CA ASP A 264 1.04 -12.91 -6.26
C ASP A 264 0.26 -13.55 -5.11
N SER A 265 0.91 -14.46 -4.38
CA SER A 265 0.29 -15.17 -3.25
C SER A 265 0.11 -14.29 -2.01
N LYS A 266 0.78 -13.13 -1.95
CA LYS A 266 0.71 -12.14 -0.85
C LYS A 266 0.61 -12.77 0.55
N PRO A 267 1.63 -13.52 1.00
CA PRO A 267 1.57 -14.32 2.22
C PRO A 267 1.35 -13.51 3.50
N ARG A 268 1.60 -12.19 3.46
CA ARG A 268 1.43 -11.26 4.59
C ARG A 268 0.13 -10.46 4.52
N GLY A 269 -0.70 -10.68 3.50
CA GLY A 269 -1.94 -9.96 3.28
C GLY A 269 -1.71 -8.45 3.11
N PRO A 270 -2.74 -7.63 3.37
CA PRO A 270 -2.64 -6.17 3.33
C PRO A 270 -1.63 -5.65 4.36
N GLU A 271 -0.65 -4.89 3.89
CA GLU A 271 0.34 -4.24 4.74
C GLU A 271 0.71 -2.82 4.24
N ALA A 272 -0.14 -2.20 3.43
CA ALA A 272 0.11 -0.86 2.91
C ALA A 272 0.12 0.20 4.00
N ILE A 273 0.87 1.26 3.74
CA ILE A 273 0.92 2.46 4.55
C ILE A 273 0.50 3.60 3.63
N SER A 274 -0.37 4.48 4.09
CA SER A 274 -0.72 5.69 3.35
C SER A 274 -0.84 6.88 4.28
N PHE A 275 -0.58 8.10 3.79
CA PHE A 275 -0.71 9.33 4.58
C PHE A 275 -0.75 10.57 3.70
N ASP A 276 -1.37 11.64 4.20
CA ASP A 276 -1.29 12.96 3.58
C ASP A 276 -0.21 13.86 4.18
N VAL A 277 0.40 14.68 3.32
CA VAL A 277 1.28 15.79 3.69
C VAL A 277 0.76 17.06 3.04
N THR A 278 0.49 18.08 3.86
CA THR A 278 0.12 19.42 3.40
C THR A 278 1.29 20.37 3.56
N PHE A 279 1.65 21.06 2.48
CA PHE A 279 2.70 22.08 2.44
C PHE A 279 2.07 23.48 2.45
N HIS A 280 2.25 24.20 3.56
CA HIS A 280 1.58 25.47 3.82
C HIS A 280 2.36 26.64 3.23
N GLY A 281 1.66 27.50 2.48
CA GLY A 281 2.25 28.61 1.74
C GLY A 281 2.81 28.22 0.36
N ALA A 282 2.76 26.93 -0.01
CA ALA A 282 3.26 26.45 -1.29
C ALA A 282 2.21 26.56 -2.40
N GLN A 283 2.65 26.88 -3.62
CA GLN A 283 1.78 26.86 -4.80
C GLN A 283 1.96 25.60 -5.64
N ASN A 284 3.19 25.06 -5.63
CA ASN A 284 3.62 23.96 -6.48
C ASN A 284 4.52 23.02 -5.69
N VAL A 285 4.52 21.76 -6.09
CA VAL A 285 5.43 20.71 -5.59
C VAL A 285 6.23 20.10 -6.73
N TYR A 286 7.41 19.59 -6.40
CA TYR A 286 8.46 19.13 -7.31
C TYR A 286 9.13 17.88 -6.74
N GLY A 287 9.95 17.19 -7.53
CA GLY A 287 10.65 15.98 -7.07
C GLY A 287 9.91 14.73 -7.52
N ILE A 288 9.98 13.64 -6.76
CA ILE A 288 9.49 12.29 -7.08
C ILE A 288 9.81 11.80 -8.52
N PRO A 289 11.07 11.91 -8.98
CA PRO A 289 11.49 11.31 -10.25
C PRO A 289 11.47 9.77 -10.15
N GLU A 290 11.47 9.03 -11.25
CA GLU A 290 11.65 9.44 -12.65
C GLU A 290 10.35 9.32 -13.46
N ARG A 291 10.01 10.39 -14.19
CA ARG A 291 8.81 10.46 -15.03
C ARG A 291 8.96 11.53 -16.11
N ALA A 292 8.26 11.34 -17.23
CA ALA A 292 8.26 12.28 -18.34
C ALA A 292 7.07 13.25 -18.23
N THR A 293 7.21 14.31 -17.45
CA THR A 293 6.19 15.38 -17.30
C THR A 293 6.85 16.68 -16.84
N SER A 294 6.05 17.73 -16.62
CA SER A 294 6.53 19.00 -16.11
C SER A 294 7.23 18.90 -14.76
N LEU A 295 8.22 19.79 -14.55
CA LEU A 295 8.95 19.90 -13.29
C LEU A 295 7.99 20.14 -12.11
N SER A 296 7.09 21.11 -12.27
CA SER A 296 5.96 21.31 -11.36
C SER A 296 4.96 20.18 -11.55
N LEU A 297 4.69 19.45 -10.48
CA LEU A 297 3.71 18.38 -10.46
C LEU A 297 2.29 18.95 -10.61
N ARG A 298 1.46 18.25 -11.40
CA ARG A 298 0.06 18.59 -11.62
C ARG A 298 -0.82 17.85 -10.62
N PRO A 299 -2.01 18.38 -10.28
CA PRO A 299 -3.01 17.64 -9.53
C PRO A 299 -3.39 16.33 -10.23
N THR A 300 -3.59 15.27 -9.45
CA THR A 300 -3.99 13.94 -9.94
C THR A 300 -5.27 13.41 -9.27
N LYS A 301 -5.74 14.03 -8.18
CA LYS A 301 -7.03 13.72 -7.52
C LYS A 301 -7.75 15.02 -7.11
N GLY A 302 -9.06 15.10 -7.34
CA GLY A 302 -9.92 16.21 -6.92
C GLY A 302 -10.97 16.60 -7.96
N PRO A 303 -11.83 17.59 -7.67
CA PRO A 303 -12.89 18.01 -8.58
C PRO A 303 -12.32 18.40 -9.95
N GLY A 304 -12.88 17.83 -11.04
CA GLY A 304 -12.45 18.10 -12.41
C GLY A 304 -11.09 17.51 -12.81
N VAL A 305 -10.45 16.71 -11.95
CA VAL A 305 -9.16 16.07 -12.23
C VAL A 305 -9.37 14.59 -12.53
N HIS A 306 -9.04 14.17 -13.76
CA HIS A 306 -9.05 12.78 -14.19
C HIS A 306 -7.63 12.33 -14.52
N SER A 307 -6.96 11.69 -13.55
CA SER A 307 -5.57 11.25 -13.71
C SER A 307 -5.26 10.02 -12.86
N GLU A 308 -4.20 9.30 -13.22
CA GLU A 308 -3.55 8.32 -12.33
C GLU A 308 -2.66 9.05 -11.31
N PRO A 309 -2.40 8.47 -10.13
CA PRO A 309 -1.39 9.01 -9.23
C PRO A 309 -0.01 8.87 -9.85
N TYR A 310 0.94 9.69 -9.40
CA TYR A 310 2.35 9.50 -9.74
C TYR A 310 2.83 8.16 -9.18
N ARG A 311 3.46 7.33 -10.01
CA ARG A 311 3.90 5.98 -9.61
C ARG A 311 5.41 5.90 -9.47
N LEU A 312 5.88 5.38 -8.35
CA LEU A 312 7.29 5.10 -8.08
C LEU A 312 7.46 3.59 -8.01
N TYR A 313 7.86 3.01 -9.13
CA TYR A 313 8.19 1.60 -9.26
C TYR A 313 9.09 1.44 -10.47
N ASN A 314 10.36 1.06 -10.24
CA ASN A 314 11.35 0.98 -11.30
C ASN A 314 10.93 -0.08 -12.32
N LEU A 315 10.62 0.37 -13.53
CA LEU A 315 10.13 -0.46 -14.63
C LEU A 315 10.91 -0.17 -15.90
N ASP A 316 11.08 -1.20 -16.74
CA ASP A 316 11.54 -1.01 -18.11
C ASP A 316 10.34 -0.63 -19.00
N VAL A 317 10.23 0.66 -19.30
CA VAL A 317 9.10 1.22 -20.04
C VAL A 317 9.52 1.52 -21.48
N PHE A 318 9.13 0.66 -22.41
CA PHE A 318 9.38 0.84 -23.83
C PHE A 318 8.53 1.99 -24.40
N GLU A 319 9.17 2.89 -25.16
CA GLU A 319 8.56 4.07 -25.80
C GLU A 319 7.60 4.84 -24.89
N TYR A 320 8.08 5.23 -23.70
CA TYR A 320 7.27 5.88 -22.66
C TYR A 320 6.48 7.10 -23.17
N LEU A 321 5.33 7.35 -22.52
CA LEU A 321 4.50 8.52 -22.80
C LEU A 321 5.11 9.80 -22.23
N HIS A 322 5.03 10.90 -22.99
CA HIS A 322 5.27 12.24 -22.47
C HIS A 322 4.04 12.75 -21.71
N GLU A 323 4.24 13.72 -20.82
CA GLU A 323 3.19 14.33 -19.99
C GLU A 323 2.36 13.31 -19.20
N SER A 324 3.03 12.31 -18.64
CA SER A 324 2.40 11.19 -17.94
C SER A 324 2.83 11.10 -16.46
N PRO A 325 1.92 10.72 -15.54
CA PRO A 325 2.27 10.40 -14.15
C PRO A 325 2.95 9.03 -14.01
N PHE A 326 3.09 8.29 -15.11
CA PHE A 326 3.68 6.95 -15.11
C PHE A 326 5.17 6.99 -14.77
N GLY A 327 5.58 6.14 -13.82
CA GLY A 327 6.98 5.98 -13.40
C GLY A 327 7.82 5.29 -14.45
N LEU A 328 9.12 5.61 -14.47
CA LEU A 328 10.10 5.07 -15.41
C LEU A 328 11.12 4.17 -14.69
N TYR A 329 12.41 4.42 -14.87
CA TYR A 329 13.48 3.48 -14.53
C TYR A 329 14.01 3.68 -13.10
N GLY A 330 13.97 4.91 -12.59
CA GLY A 330 14.37 5.26 -11.22
C GLY A 330 13.21 5.77 -10.35
N SER A 331 13.38 5.65 -9.03
CA SER A 331 12.44 6.17 -8.03
C SER A 331 13.21 6.86 -6.91
N ILE A 332 12.96 8.15 -6.69
CA ILE A 332 13.47 8.90 -5.54
C ILE A 332 12.27 9.52 -4.80
N PRO A 333 11.83 8.96 -3.65
CA PRO A 333 10.63 9.40 -2.93
C PRO A 333 10.86 10.68 -2.11
N MET A 334 11.39 11.72 -2.78
CA MET A 334 11.64 13.04 -2.21
C MET A 334 10.82 14.09 -2.94
N MET A 335 10.09 14.91 -2.19
CA MET A 335 9.28 15.99 -2.73
C MET A 335 9.65 17.31 -2.08
N LEU A 336 9.73 18.35 -2.90
CA LEU A 336 9.98 19.73 -2.49
C LEU A 336 8.75 20.57 -2.78
N ALA A 337 8.41 21.46 -1.85
CA ALA A 337 7.40 22.49 -2.03
C ALA A 337 8.09 23.85 -1.91
N HIS A 338 7.87 24.71 -2.89
CA HIS A 338 8.57 26.00 -2.98
C HIS A 338 7.59 27.17 -3.10
N SER A 339 7.91 28.25 -2.40
CA SER A 339 7.28 29.57 -2.53
C SER A 339 8.34 30.66 -2.39
N ALA A 340 7.97 31.92 -2.68
CA ALA A 340 8.87 33.05 -2.52
C ALA A 340 9.38 33.23 -1.07
N ALA A 341 8.62 32.75 -0.08
CA ALA A 341 8.96 32.90 1.34
C ALA A 341 9.79 31.73 1.88
N ARG A 342 9.61 30.51 1.35
CA ARG A 342 10.21 29.29 1.93
C ARG A 342 10.25 28.11 0.97
N THR A 343 11.14 27.18 1.29
CA THR A 343 11.13 25.82 0.74
C THR A 343 11.00 24.82 1.86
N THR A 344 10.10 23.86 1.70
CA THR A 344 9.92 22.72 2.59
C THR A 344 10.02 21.44 1.78
N GLY A 345 10.28 20.31 2.43
CA GLY A 345 10.34 19.04 1.72
C GLY A 345 10.03 17.86 2.61
N VAL A 346 9.63 16.77 1.97
CA VAL A 346 9.46 15.46 2.59
C VAL A 346 10.28 14.45 1.84
N PHE A 347 10.95 13.56 2.57
CA PHE A 347 11.60 12.38 2.03
C PHE A 347 10.97 11.16 2.69
N TRP A 348 10.26 10.34 1.92
CA TRP A 348 9.71 9.09 2.41
C TRP A 348 10.69 7.95 2.13
N LEU A 349 11.48 7.59 3.13
CA LEU A 349 12.37 6.43 3.07
C LEU A 349 11.57 5.11 3.07
N ASN A 350 11.11 4.70 1.91
CA ASN A 350 10.48 3.41 1.62
C ASN A 350 11.00 2.92 0.26
N ALA A 351 11.15 1.61 0.08
CA ALA A 351 11.68 0.99 -1.14
C ALA A 351 10.62 0.21 -1.94
N ALA A 352 9.41 0.08 -1.41
CA ALA A 352 8.31 -0.60 -2.08
C ALA A 352 7.67 0.28 -3.15
N GLU A 353 6.79 -0.33 -3.95
CA GLU A 353 5.92 0.36 -4.89
C GLU A 353 5.10 1.46 -4.19
N MET A 354 5.14 2.67 -4.75
CA MET A 354 4.38 3.82 -4.24
C MET A 354 3.54 4.49 -5.32
N TRP A 355 2.45 5.09 -4.86
CA TRP A 355 1.54 5.93 -5.62
C TRP A 355 1.32 7.22 -4.84
N ILE A 356 1.46 8.37 -5.51
CA ILE A 356 1.37 9.69 -4.89
C ILE A 356 0.37 10.53 -5.67
N ASP A 357 -0.73 10.87 -5.00
CA ASP A 357 -1.65 11.87 -5.51
C ASP A 357 -1.20 13.29 -5.10
N VAL A 358 -1.30 14.24 -6.03
CA VAL A 358 -1.31 15.68 -5.70
C VAL A 358 -2.77 16.13 -5.73
N LEU A 359 -3.27 16.64 -4.61
CA LEU A 359 -4.68 17.01 -4.50
C LEU A 359 -4.93 18.35 -5.19
N ALA A 360 -6.04 18.44 -5.91
CA ALA A 360 -6.53 19.69 -6.47
C ALA A 360 -6.81 20.69 -5.35
N LYS A 361 -6.48 21.96 -5.59
CA LYS A 361 -6.78 23.02 -4.65
C LYS A 361 -8.31 23.19 -4.55
N PRO A 362 -8.88 23.36 -3.35
CA PRO A 362 -10.27 23.75 -3.21
C PRO A 362 -10.53 25.06 -3.93
N GLU A 363 -11.68 25.19 -4.60
CA GLU A 363 -12.03 26.40 -5.37
C GLU A 363 -12.03 27.68 -4.51
N ASN A 364 -12.36 27.55 -3.23
CA ASN A 364 -12.44 28.65 -2.27
C ASN A 364 -11.23 28.76 -1.33
N ALA A 365 -10.10 28.14 -1.68
CA ALA A 365 -8.90 28.21 -0.85
C ALA A 365 -8.34 29.65 -0.79
N THR A 366 -8.37 30.26 0.39
CA THR A 366 -7.87 31.62 0.64
C THR A 366 -6.37 31.67 0.88
N THR A 367 -5.79 30.57 1.35
CA THR A 367 -4.36 30.43 1.63
C THR A 367 -3.72 29.44 0.64
N PRO A 368 -2.55 29.75 0.06
CA PRO A 368 -1.88 28.82 -0.82
C PRO A 368 -1.39 27.61 -0.01
N GLU A 369 -1.88 26.43 -0.36
CA GLU A 369 -1.36 25.15 0.12
C GLU A 369 -1.35 24.12 -1.01
N VAL A 370 -0.51 23.10 -0.86
CA VAL A 370 -0.57 21.89 -1.69
C VAL A 370 -0.62 20.70 -0.75
N THR A 371 -1.63 19.85 -0.90
CA THR A 371 -1.70 18.57 -0.19
C THR A 371 -1.34 17.44 -1.14
N THR A 372 -0.58 16.48 -0.64
CA THR A 372 -0.21 15.25 -1.36
C THR A 372 -0.62 14.04 -0.54
N TYR A 373 -1.08 12.99 -1.20
CA TYR A 373 -1.48 11.74 -0.57
C TYR A 373 -0.58 10.61 -1.07
N TRP A 374 0.24 10.08 -0.16
CA TRP A 374 1.22 9.07 -0.48
C TRP A 374 0.70 7.70 -0.04
N ILE A 375 0.81 6.70 -0.91
CA ILE A 375 0.34 5.34 -0.69
C ILE A 375 1.47 4.39 -1.09
N ALA A 376 1.92 3.55 -0.19
CA ALA A 376 2.96 2.56 -0.49
C ALA A 376 2.56 1.18 -0.01
N ARG A 377 3.01 0.16 -0.73
CA ARG A 377 3.07 -1.20 -0.17
C ARG A 377 4.07 -1.21 1.00
N ALA A 378 4.02 -2.21 1.89
CA ALA A 378 5.19 -2.47 2.72
C ALA A 378 6.29 -3.10 1.87
N ALA A 379 7.53 -2.73 2.19
CA ALA A 379 8.69 -3.43 1.64
C ALA A 379 8.90 -4.78 2.36
N PHE A 380 9.60 -5.70 1.68
CA PHE A 380 9.89 -7.05 2.15
C PHE A 380 11.38 -7.35 1.99
N SER A 381 12.03 -7.92 3.02
CA SER A 381 13.38 -8.50 2.91
C SER A 381 13.27 -9.99 2.63
N THR A 382 13.89 -10.45 1.56
CA THR A 382 14.16 -11.88 1.33
C THR A 382 15.41 -12.27 2.12
N SER A 383 15.30 -12.50 3.43
CA SER A 383 16.39 -13.05 4.23
C SER A 383 16.51 -14.56 3.99
N SER A 384 16.95 -14.97 2.80
CA SER A 384 17.49 -16.30 2.57
C SER A 384 18.82 -16.13 1.84
N SER A 385 19.90 -16.56 2.50
CA SER A 385 21.28 -16.59 2.01
C SER A 385 21.52 -17.53 0.82
N SER A 386 20.46 -18.04 0.19
CA SER A 386 20.51 -18.57 -1.16
C SER A 386 20.12 -17.45 -2.13
N TRP A 387 21.12 -16.87 -2.78
CA TRP A 387 20.93 -16.24 -4.09
C TRP A 387 20.63 -17.36 -5.11
N ALA A 388 19.52 -18.06 -4.92
CA ALA A 388 18.83 -18.74 -6.01
C ALA A 388 17.98 -17.66 -6.68
N PRO A 389 18.03 -17.52 -8.01
CA PRO A 389 17.32 -16.48 -8.71
C PRO A 389 15.82 -16.81 -8.69
N HIS A 390 15.14 -16.54 -7.59
CA HIS A 390 13.76 -16.13 -7.66
C HIS A 390 13.78 -14.73 -8.27
N ARG A 391 13.87 -14.71 -9.60
CA ARG A 391 13.61 -13.53 -10.40
C ARG A 391 12.32 -12.93 -9.88
N PRO A 392 12.28 -11.65 -9.46
CA PRO A 392 11.03 -10.91 -9.55
C PRO A 392 10.54 -11.12 -10.98
N ALA A 393 9.30 -11.58 -11.17
CA ALA A 393 8.72 -11.87 -12.49
C ALA A 393 8.59 -10.62 -13.41
N TRP A 394 9.27 -9.53 -13.05
CA TRP A 394 9.21 -8.19 -13.65
C TRP A 394 10.41 -7.87 -14.55
N CYS A 395 11.37 -8.78 -14.71
CA CYS A 395 12.48 -8.59 -15.66
C CYS A 395 12.26 -9.47 -16.89
N GLY A 396 11.47 -8.98 -17.85
CA GLY A 396 11.30 -9.61 -19.15
C GLY A 396 12.63 -9.63 -19.90
N SER A 397 13.18 -10.83 -20.14
CA SER A 397 14.36 -10.95 -21.00
C SER A 397 13.93 -10.84 -22.46
N THR A 398 14.07 -9.67 -23.06
CA THR A 398 14.27 -9.59 -24.52
C THR A 398 15.72 -9.97 -24.79
N ARG A 399 15.95 -11.24 -25.17
CA ARG A 399 17.19 -11.62 -25.87
C ARG A 399 17.19 -10.89 -27.22
N ARG A 400 18.23 -10.10 -27.49
CA ARG A 400 18.60 -9.72 -28.85
C ARG A 400 19.29 -10.89 -29.52
#